data_AF-A0A7Y5AGM8-F1
#
_entry.id   AF-A0A7Y5AGM8-F1
#
_cell.length_a   1.000
_cell.length_b   1.000
_cell.length_c   1.000
_cell.angle_alpha   90.00
_cell.angle_beta   90.00
_cell.angle_gamma   90.00
#
_symmetry.space_group_name_H-M   'P 1'
#
loop_
_entity.id
_entity.type
_entity.pdbx_description
1 polymer ?
#
loop_
_entity_poly.entity_id
_entity_poly.type
_entity_poly.pdbx_seq_one_letter_code
_entity_poly.pdbx_strand_id
1 'polypeptide(L)'
;YIIATGVESHLWWLVGALVIGSAIGVYYYLRVMVTLYLVEPNLRRHDAPLKWEQRTGGVMLLAIAILAFVLGVYPQPLLEMVQQAGLQLIG
;
A
#
# COMPACT_ATOMS: atom_id res chain seq x y z
N TYR A 1 1.80 9.62 10.87
CA TYR A 1 1.46 9.45 12.30
C TYR A 1 2.30 8.38 12.98
N ILE A 2 2.43 7.15 12.46
CA ILE A 2 3.09 6.02 13.16
C ILE A 2 4.54 6.30 13.63
N ILE A 3 5.39 6.89 12.79
CA ILE A 3 6.77 7.21 13.18
C ILE A 3 6.79 8.33 14.23
N ALA A 4 5.98 9.38 14.06
CA ALA A 4 5.87 10.48 15.01
C ALA A 4 5.38 9.99 16.39
N THR A 5 4.33 9.17 16.43
CA THR A 5 3.81 8.58 17.67
C THR A 5 4.81 7.62 18.31
N GLY A 6 5.59 6.89 17.51
CA GLY A 6 6.64 5.98 18.00
C GLY A 6 7.81 6.72 18.65
N VAL A 7 8.20 7.86 18.09
CA VAL A 7 9.25 8.74 18.65
C VAL A 7 8.75 9.45 19.90
N GLU A 8 7.53 10.00 19.89
CA GLU A 8 6.91 10.63 21.07
C GLU A 8 6.78 9.65 22.24
N SER A 9 6.43 8.39 21.96
CA SER A 9 6.34 7.32 22.97
C SER A 9 7.69 6.73 23.38
N HIS A 10 8.81 7.28 22.89
CA HIS A 10 10.18 6.81 23.16
C HIS A 10 10.43 5.34 22.77
N LEU A 11 9.66 4.80 21.82
CA LEU A 11 9.74 3.41 21.37
C LEU A 11 10.83 3.22 20.31
N TRP A 12 12.06 3.62 20.64
CA TRP A 12 13.20 3.65 19.72
C TRP A 12 13.48 2.28 19.08
N TRP A 13 13.31 1.19 19.82
CA TRP A 13 13.52 -0.14 19.26
C TRP A 13 12.47 -0.52 18.21
N LEU A 14 11.20 -0.18 18.44
CA LEU A 14 10.12 -0.47 17.50
C LEU A 14 10.25 0.39 16.24
N VAL A 15 10.61 1.68 16.41
CA VAL A 15 10.88 2.56 15.26
C VAL A 15 12.08 2.06 14.46
N GLY A 16 13.16 1.60 15.13
CA GLY A 16 14.31 1.00 14.47
C GLY A 16 13.94 -0.27 13.67
N ALA A 17 13.20 -1.19 14.28
CA ALA A 17 12.72 -2.40 13.62
C ALA A 17 11.78 -2.09 12.43
N LEU A 18 10.91 -1.09 12.58
CA LEU A 18 10.03 -0.60 11.52
C LEU A 18 10.82 -0.08 10.32
N VAL A 19 11.84 0.74 10.56
CA VAL A 19 12.68 1.29 9.48
C VAL A 19 13.43 0.18 8.75
N ILE A 20 14.04 -0.75 9.48
CA ILE A 20 14.76 -1.90 8.89
C ILE A 20 13.80 -2.78 8.08
N GLY A 21 12.63 -3.11 8.65
CA GLY A 21 11.61 -3.90 7.96
C GLY A 21 11.10 -3.21 6.69
N SER A 22 10.90 -1.89 6.74
CA SER A 22 10.53 -1.09 5.59
C SER A 22 11.61 -1.10 4.50
N ALA A 23 12.88 -0.93 4.86
CA ALA A 23 13.99 -0.98 3.91
C ALA A 23 14.06 -2.34 3.19
N ILE A 24 13.91 -3.45 3.92
CA ILE A 24 13.82 -4.79 3.34
C ILE A 24 12.60 -4.89 2.42
N GLY A 25 11.43 -4.41 2.85
CA GLY A 25 10.20 -4.40 2.05
C GLY A 25 10.37 -3.63 0.74
N VAL A 26 10.97 -2.43 0.79
CA VAL A 26 11.26 -1.61 -0.39
C VAL A 26 12.15 -2.34 -1.37
N TYR A 27 13.19 -3.05 -0.91
CA TYR A 27 14.05 -3.86 -1.78
C TYR A 27 13.23 -4.91 -2.56
N TYR A 28 12.32 -5.63 -1.90
CA TYR A 28 11.48 -6.63 -2.56
C TYR A 28 10.41 -6.01 -3.46
N TYR A 29 9.76 -4.92 -3.04
CA TYR A 29 8.79 -4.22 -3.88
C TYR A 29 9.44 -3.69 -5.16
N LEU A 30 10.64 -3.10 -5.05
CA LEU A 30 11.39 -2.65 -6.20
C LEU A 30 11.78 -3.81 -7.10
N ARG A 31 12.25 -4.92 -6.55
CA ARG A 31 12.56 -6.13 -7.33
C ARG A 31 11.36 -6.59 -8.14
N VAL A 32 10.17 -6.65 -7.53
CA VAL A 32 8.93 -7.03 -8.22
C VAL A 32 8.61 -6.05 -9.36
N MET A 33 8.71 -4.74 -9.11
CA MET A 33 8.49 -3.72 -10.14
C MET A 33 9.48 -3.87 -11.30
N VAL A 34 10.77 -4.08 -11.01
CA VAL A 34 11.78 -4.30 -12.06
C VAL A 34 11.46 -5.53 -12.88
N THR A 35 11.12 -6.66 -12.26
CA THR A 35 10.75 -7.89 -12.99
C THR A 35 9.45 -7.75 -13.78
N LEU A 36 8.54 -6.88 -13.34
CA LEU A 36 7.29 -6.60 -14.04
C LEU A 36 7.53 -5.82 -15.34
N TYR A 37 8.46 -4.86 -15.34
CA TYR A 37 8.74 -4.01 -16.50
C TYR A 37 9.89 -4.53 -17.39
N LEU A 38 10.89 -5.21 -16.82
CA LEU A 38 11.97 -5.87 -17.55
C LEU A 38 11.66 -7.37 -17.65
N VAL A 39 10.85 -7.72 -18.64
CA VAL A 39 10.51 -9.12 -18.94
C VAL A 39 11.70 -9.80 -19.61
N GLU A 40 12.25 -10.83 -18.97
CA GLU A 40 13.20 -11.73 -19.60
C GLU A 40 12.53 -12.47 -20.78
N PRO A 41 13.18 -12.53 -21.97
CA PRO A 41 12.55 -13.00 -23.20
C PRO A 41 12.10 -14.48 -23.17
N ASN A 42 12.42 -15.23 -22.11
CA ASN A 42 12.08 -16.65 -21.96
C ASN A 42 10.98 -16.91 -20.91
N LEU A 43 10.45 -15.87 -20.24
CA LEU A 43 9.26 -16.02 -19.40
C LEU A 43 8.00 -15.98 -20.27
N ARG A 44 7.18 -17.03 -20.17
CA ARG A 44 5.85 -17.07 -20.79
C ARG A 44 5.07 -15.81 -20.42
N ARG A 45 4.78 -14.98 -21.43
CA ARG A 45 3.85 -13.85 -21.32
C ARG A 45 2.48 -14.37 -20.85
N HIS A 46 2.19 -14.20 -19.57
CA HIS A 46 0.82 -14.28 -19.08
C HIS A 46 0.17 -12.91 -19.30
N ASP A 47 0.01 -12.54 -20.57
CA ASP A 47 -0.63 -11.29 -20.93
C ASP A 47 -2.10 -11.37 -20.51
N ALA A 48 -2.59 -10.29 -19.90
CA ALA A 48 -4.00 -10.21 -19.57
C ALA A 48 -4.82 -10.29 -20.88
N PRO A 49 -5.91 -11.09 -20.92
CA PRO A 49 -6.71 -11.22 -22.13
C PRO A 49 -7.27 -9.86 -22.55
N LEU A 50 -7.43 -9.62 -23.86
CA LEU A 50 -8.06 -8.40 -24.39
C LEU A 50 -9.38 -8.14 -23.63
N LYS A 51 -9.55 -6.90 -23.11
CA LYS A 51 -10.66 -6.44 -22.24
C LYS A 51 -10.64 -6.91 -20.77
N TRP A 52 -9.48 -7.26 -20.22
CA TRP A 52 -9.35 -7.61 -18.79
C TRP A 52 -9.92 -6.54 -17.85
N GLU A 53 -9.79 -5.26 -18.22
CA GLU A 53 -10.31 -4.10 -17.50
C GLU A 53 -11.84 -4.07 -17.38
N GLN A 54 -12.57 -4.68 -18.32
CA GLN A 54 -14.04 -4.70 -18.36
C GLN A 54 -14.62 -5.91 -17.60
N ARG A 55 -13.78 -6.87 -17.23
CA ARG A 55 -14.19 -7.95 -16.32
C ARG A 55 -14.32 -7.39 -14.91
N THR A 56 -15.20 -7.98 -14.09
CA THR A 56 -15.43 -7.57 -12.70
C THR A 56 -14.13 -7.42 -11.91
N GLY A 57 -13.13 -8.29 -12.15
CA GLY A 57 -11.81 -8.19 -11.52
C GLY A 57 -10.98 -6.97 -11.96
N GLY A 58 -11.04 -6.59 -13.25
CA GLY A 58 -10.33 -5.42 -13.76
C GLY A 58 -10.92 -4.11 -13.26
N VAL A 59 -12.25 -3.99 -13.27
CA VAL A 59 -12.95 -2.81 -12.73
C VAL A 59 -12.67 -2.63 -11.24
N MET A 60 -12.70 -3.72 -10.47
CA MET A 60 -12.38 -3.68 -9.04
C MET A 60 -10.92 -3.27 -8.80
N LEU A 61 -9.97 -3.79 -9.59
CA LEU A 61 -8.56 -3.42 -9.47
C LEU A 61 -8.35 -1.92 -9.77
N LEU A 62 -8.97 -1.40 -10.84
CA LEU A 62 -8.91 0.04 -11.16
C LEU A 62 -9.53 0.88 -10.05
N ALA A 63 -10.68 0.48 -9.53
CA ALA A 63 -11.35 1.18 -8.44
C ALA A 63 -10.47 1.25 -7.18
N ILE A 64 -9.84 0.13 -6.79
CA ILE A 64 -8.92 0.08 -5.65
C ILE A 64 -7.67 0.91 -5.91
N ALA A 65 -7.10 0.87 -7.12
CA ALA A 65 -5.93 1.66 -7.46
C ALA A 65 -6.22 3.17 -7.38
N ILE A 66 -7.35 3.61 -7.92
CA ILE A 66 -7.80 5.01 -7.84
C ILE A 66 -8.04 5.40 -6.38
N LEU A 67 -8.75 4.56 -5.63
CA LEU A 67 -9.03 4.81 -4.22
C LEU A 67 -7.74 4.92 -3.40
N ALA A 68 -6.78 4.01 -3.59
CA ALA A 68 -5.48 4.04 -2.92
C ALA A 68 -4.70 5.31 -3.27
N PHE A 69 -4.75 5.76 -4.54
CA PHE A 69 -4.13 7.01 -4.96
C PHE A 69 -4.79 8.23 -4.31
N VAL A 70 -6.11 8.34 -4.36
CA VAL A 70 -6.88 9.46 -3.77
C VAL A 70 -6.66 9.52 -2.26
N LEU A 71 -6.75 8.40 -1.56
CA LEU A 71 -6.51 8.35 -0.11
C LEU A 71 -5.03 8.59 0.25
N GLY A 72 -4.11 8.23 -0.64
CA GLY A 72 -2.68 8.53 -0.47
C GLY A 72 -2.39 10.03 -0.53
N VAL A 73 -3.05 10.77 -1.44
CA VAL A 73 -2.90 12.22 -1.58
C VAL A 73 -3.73 13.00 -0.55
N TYR A 74 -4.96 12.55 -0.28
CA TYR A 74 -5.89 13.17 0.65
C TYR A 74 -6.37 12.18 1.73
N PRO A 75 -5.56 11.94 2.78
CA PRO A 75 -5.87 10.97 3.83
C PRO A 75 -6.90 11.48 4.85
N GLN A 76 -7.23 12.78 4.88
CA GLN A 76 -8.08 13.36 5.93
C GLN A 76 -9.45 12.69 6.12
N PRO A 77 -10.23 12.38 5.07
CA PRO A 77 -11.56 11.77 5.25
C PRO A 77 -11.49 10.41 5.95
N LEU A 78 -10.46 9.63 5.64
CA LEU A 78 -10.24 8.33 6.27
C LEU A 78 -9.85 8.49 7.74
N LEU A 79 -9.01 9.48 8.06
CA LEU A 79 -8.60 9.75 9.44
C LEU A 79 -9.79 10.19 10.29
N GLU A 80 -10.67 11.03 9.77
CA GLU A 80 -11.88 11.47 10.47
C GLU A 80 -12.82 10.30 10.76
N MET A 81 -13.03 9.39 9.79
CA MET A 81 -13.81 8.17 9.99
C MET A 81 -13.21 7.26 11.07
N VAL A 82 -11.89 7.05 11.03
CA VAL A 82 -11.19 6.22 12.03
C VAL A 82 -11.25 6.86 13.43
N GLN A 83 -11.12 8.18 13.53
CA GLN A 83 -11.24 8.91 14.81
C GLN A 83 -12.65 8.79 15.39
N GLN A 84 -13.68 8.95 14.57
CA GLN A 84 -15.07 8.79 15.00
C GLN A 84 -15.36 7.34 15.46
N ALA A 85 -14.87 6.34 14.72
CA ALA A 85 -15.01 4.94 15.11
C ALA A 85 -14.21 4.59 16.38
N GLY A 86 -13.02 5.15 16.56
CA GLY A 86 -12.21 4.97 17.76
C GLY A 86 -12.85 5.59 19.01
N LEU A 87 -13.49 6.75 18.88
CA LEU A 87 -14.23 7.39 19.98
C LEU A 87 -15.45 6.56 20.42
N GLN A 88 -16.11 5.85 19.50
CA GLN A 88 -17.21 4.93 19.83
C GLN A 88 -16.75 3.64 20.52
N LEU A 89 -15.49 3.25 20.41
CA LEU A 89 -14.92 2.06 21.07
C LEU A 89 -14.45 2.33 22.50
N ILE A 90 -14.28 3.60 22.88
CA ILE A 90 -13.79 4.03 24.21
C ILE A 90 -14.93 4.56 25.10
N GLY A 91 -16.11 4.87 24.52
CA GLY A 91 -17.34 5.22 25.25
C GLY A 91 -18.21 4.00 25.53
#